data_AF-A0A843B058-F1
#
_entry.id   AF-A0A843B058-F1
#
_cell.length_a   1.000
_cell.length_b   1.000
_cell.length_c   1.000
_cell.angle_alpha   90.00
_cell.angle_beta   90.00
_cell.angle_gamma   90.00
#
_symmetry.space_group_name_H-M   'P 1'
#
loop_
_entity.id
_entity.type
_entity.pdbx_description
1 polymer ?
#
loop_
_entity_poly.entity_id
_entity_poly.type
_entity_poly.pdbx_seq_one_letter_code
_entity_poly.pdbx_strand_id
1 'polypeptide(L)'
;MALKMPSTKLPSLKLENIPRPDLKGLSLGGRIKVPKVVKRNIERYLGLVAGFFLFVAPFAVFTSIAYFLVGAEGEANIHSICYKLPLDWLITGSTPTTIGPIAVAFVIGVLVIALVFGPLFCGRLCPVGAISEFVSRIVPLPHRFRMRIRSTRITASLRYGFLAGFVIMGWLASGHIAECTYGVELGRYCSSSLLEFMSLGAFTGAVPANYWNSGLLMTLVVWLFLGGVMMVGGRGWCLFFCPLGAMSGISHAIGSRLGLYRIEHDGSKCRNCRKCEVSCPMWAIDEDRTVEPSLCMGCRECVNNCSFGAYRGNVGRNGLKIRGAVTNLMGRIKATGAFLFATSTAPVAAIIAGPCSSVGCAACPLGGACAVAMPILFGGVLLSRSSGRFRRFLASVRRRLRDRGKD
;
A
#
# COMPACT_ATOMS: atom_id res chain seq x y z
N MET A 1 4.86 -36.54 -42.30
CA MET A 1 4.91 -37.00 -40.89
C MET A 1 3.89 -36.18 -40.11
N ALA A 2 2.64 -36.65 -40.04
CA ALA A 2 1.55 -35.93 -39.39
C ALA A 2 1.46 -36.35 -37.92
N LEU A 3 1.72 -35.43 -36.99
CA LEU A 3 1.58 -35.66 -35.56
C LEU A 3 0.10 -35.63 -35.16
N LYS A 4 -0.43 -36.81 -34.84
CA LYS A 4 -1.79 -37.07 -34.38
C LYS A 4 -1.91 -36.64 -32.91
N MET A 5 -2.60 -35.55 -32.62
CA MET A 5 -2.92 -35.16 -31.24
C MET A 5 -3.98 -36.11 -30.65
N PRO A 6 -3.83 -36.58 -29.39
CA PRO A 6 -4.83 -37.42 -28.74
C PRO A 6 -6.02 -36.59 -28.27
N SER A 7 -7.22 -36.96 -28.72
CA SER A 7 -8.51 -36.46 -28.24
C SER A 7 -8.72 -36.92 -26.80
N THR A 8 -8.58 -36.00 -25.84
CA THR A 8 -9.06 -36.19 -24.47
C THR A 8 -10.36 -35.40 -24.31
N LYS A 9 -11.48 -36.11 -24.16
CA LYS A 9 -12.80 -35.53 -23.88
C LYS A 9 -12.72 -34.76 -22.56
N LEU A 10 -12.88 -33.44 -22.60
CA LEU A 10 -13.10 -32.64 -21.40
C LEU A 10 -14.47 -33.03 -20.79
N PRO A 11 -14.56 -33.36 -19.50
CA PRO A 11 -15.85 -33.48 -18.83
C PRO A 11 -16.51 -32.10 -18.75
N SER A 12 -17.74 -32.02 -19.24
CA SER A 12 -18.62 -30.85 -19.19
C SER A 12 -19.05 -30.57 -17.75
N LEU A 13 -18.17 -29.90 -17.00
CA LEU A 13 -18.49 -29.41 -15.66
C LEU A 13 -19.45 -28.22 -15.76
N LYS A 14 -20.74 -28.50 -15.59
CA LYS A 14 -21.76 -27.50 -15.23
C LYS A 14 -21.23 -26.67 -14.06
N LEU A 15 -21.02 -25.38 -14.31
CA LEU A 15 -20.69 -24.40 -13.28
C LEU A 15 -21.91 -24.22 -12.39
N GLU A 16 -21.96 -24.97 -11.30
CA GLU A 16 -22.91 -24.79 -10.20
C GLU A 16 -22.88 -23.32 -9.74
N ASN A 17 -24.07 -22.73 -9.64
CA ASN A 17 -24.30 -21.33 -9.31
C ASN A 17 -23.53 -20.89 -8.04
N ILE A 18 -22.51 -20.05 -8.22
CA ILE A 18 -21.84 -19.37 -7.11
C ILE A 18 -22.85 -18.36 -6.54
N PRO A 19 -23.15 -18.39 -5.22
CA PRO A 19 -24.10 -17.45 -4.62
C PRO A 19 -23.60 -16.01 -4.82
N ARG A 20 -24.44 -15.21 -5.49
CA ARG A 20 -24.27 -13.77 -5.68
C ARG A 20 -24.23 -13.09 -4.31
N PRO A 21 -23.44 -12.04 -4.08
CA PRO A 21 -23.81 -11.05 -3.07
C PRO A 21 -25.13 -10.43 -3.53
N ASP A 22 -26.21 -10.72 -2.82
CA ASP A 22 -27.53 -10.17 -3.10
C ASP A 22 -27.48 -8.65 -2.91
N LEU A 23 -27.49 -7.94 -4.04
CA LEU A 23 -27.48 -6.48 -4.14
C LEU A 23 -28.88 -5.92 -4.41
N LYS A 24 -29.94 -6.69 -4.10
CA LYS A 24 -31.30 -6.14 -4.01
C LYS A 24 -31.44 -5.35 -2.71
N GLY A 25 -31.14 -4.06 -2.79
CA GLY A 25 -31.41 -3.14 -1.68
C GLY A 25 -30.53 -1.90 -1.66
N LEU A 26 -30.41 -1.17 -2.77
CA LEU A 26 -29.97 0.23 -2.70
C LEU A 26 -31.17 1.10 -2.29
N SER A 27 -31.69 0.85 -1.08
CA SER A 27 -32.58 1.79 -0.40
C SER A 27 -31.70 2.76 0.40
N LEU A 28 -31.71 4.04 -0.01
CA LEU A 28 -31.17 5.12 0.80
C LEU A 28 -32.02 5.21 2.07
N GLY A 29 -31.53 4.61 3.17
CA GLY A 29 -32.25 4.59 4.46
C GLY A 29 -31.92 3.41 5.40
N GLY A 30 -31.09 2.44 5.00
CA GLY A 30 -30.72 1.30 5.85
C GLY A 30 -29.28 1.36 6.37
N ARG A 31 -29.05 0.94 7.63
CA ARG A 31 -27.71 0.66 8.19
C ARG A 31 -26.85 -0.07 7.14
N ILE A 32 -25.77 0.56 6.69
CA ILE A 32 -24.83 -0.01 5.71
C ILE A 32 -24.30 -1.33 6.28
N LYS A 33 -24.85 -2.47 5.84
CA LYS A 33 -24.36 -3.80 6.22
C LYS A 33 -23.05 -4.05 5.49
N VAL A 34 -21.94 -3.75 6.16
CA VAL A 34 -20.59 -4.02 5.65
C VAL A 34 -20.46 -5.53 5.35
N PRO A 35 -20.10 -5.94 4.12
CA PRO A 35 -19.95 -7.35 3.78
C PRO A 35 -18.98 -8.06 4.73
N LYS A 36 -19.27 -9.31 5.11
CA LYS A 36 -18.42 -10.10 6.03
C LYS A 36 -16.96 -10.18 5.57
N VAL A 37 -16.74 -10.18 4.25
CA VAL A 37 -15.41 -10.15 3.62
C VAL A 37 -14.66 -8.84 3.92
N VAL A 38 -15.36 -7.71 3.88
CA VAL A 38 -14.77 -6.39 4.19
C VAL A 38 -14.40 -6.32 5.66
N LYS A 39 -15.29 -6.78 6.55
CA LYS A 39 -15.03 -6.82 8.00
C LYS A 39 -13.82 -7.69 8.35
N ARG A 40 -13.63 -8.82 7.67
CA ARG A 40 -12.50 -9.73 7.91
C ARG A 40 -11.16 -9.18 7.44
N ASN A 41 -11.18 -8.28 6.47
CA ASN A 41 -10.00 -7.64 5.89
C ASN A 41 -9.90 -6.16 6.28
N ILE A 42 -10.48 -5.75 7.41
CA ILE A 42 -10.59 -4.34 7.81
C ILE A 42 -9.22 -3.64 7.87
N GLU A 43 -8.20 -4.32 8.39
CA GLU A 43 -6.83 -3.79 8.46
C GLU A 43 -6.27 -3.43 7.08
N ARG A 44 -6.61 -4.22 6.06
CA ARG A 44 -6.18 -3.95 4.68
C ARG A 44 -6.86 -2.70 4.16
N TYR A 45 -8.17 -2.57 4.30
CA TYR A 45 -8.90 -1.41 3.77
C TYR A 45 -8.59 -0.12 4.54
N LEU A 46 -8.42 -0.20 5.87
CA LEU A 46 -7.94 0.92 6.67
C LEU A 46 -6.55 1.38 6.20
N GLY A 47 -5.66 0.44 5.88
CA GLY A 47 -4.38 0.76 5.26
C GLY A 47 -4.55 1.48 3.92
N LEU A 48 -5.45 1.03 3.05
CA LEU A 48 -5.64 1.64 1.72
C LEU A 48 -6.19 3.06 1.83
N VAL A 49 -7.10 3.28 2.79
CA VAL A 49 -7.61 4.62 3.10
C VAL A 49 -6.51 5.50 3.70
N ALA A 50 -5.74 4.99 4.66
CA ALA A 50 -4.60 5.72 5.22
C ALA A 50 -3.57 6.08 4.14
N GLY A 51 -3.32 5.18 3.19
CA GLY A 51 -2.44 5.42 2.06
C GLY A 51 -2.91 6.54 1.13
N PHE A 52 -4.22 6.72 0.97
CA PHE A 52 -4.77 7.86 0.23
C PHE A 52 -4.39 9.18 0.89
N PHE A 53 -4.67 9.35 2.19
CA PHE A 53 -4.32 10.59 2.92
C PHE A 53 -2.79 10.79 3.07
N LEU A 54 -2.03 9.70 3.13
CA LEU A 54 -0.59 9.76 3.31
C LEU A 54 0.13 10.24 2.05
N PHE A 55 -0.36 9.87 0.86
CA PHE A 55 0.36 10.09 -0.40
C PHE A 55 -0.35 11.03 -1.38
N VAL A 56 -1.68 11.18 -1.35
CA VAL A 56 -2.44 11.92 -2.37
C VAL A 56 -2.72 13.36 -1.91
N ALA A 57 -2.47 14.34 -2.78
CA ALA A 57 -2.81 15.75 -2.54
C ALA A 57 -4.35 15.94 -2.42
N PRO A 58 -4.85 16.87 -1.60
CA PRO A 58 -4.13 17.94 -0.91
C PRO A 58 -3.46 17.52 0.42
N PHE A 59 -3.69 16.28 0.88
CA PHE A 59 -3.21 15.86 2.20
C PHE A 59 -1.73 15.49 2.20
N ALA A 60 -1.34 14.64 1.25
CA ALA A 60 0.03 14.22 0.90
C ALA A 60 1.04 14.20 2.07
N VAL A 61 0.60 13.76 3.26
CA VAL A 61 1.25 14.04 4.55
C VAL A 61 2.70 13.56 4.57
N PHE A 62 2.96 12.40 3.99
CA PHE A 62 4.32 11.86 3.91
C PHE A 62 5.23 12.74 3.07
N THR A 63 4.74 13.18 1.91
CA THR A 63 5.52 14.02 1.00
C THR A 63 5.79 15.38 1.63
N SER A 64 4.79 16.01 2.25
CA SER A 64 4.93 17.31 2.93
C SER A 64 5.95 17.26 4.07
N ILE A 65 5.93 16.20 4.88
CA ILE A 65 6.92 16.00 5.94
C ILE A 65 8.32 15.77 5.34
N ALA A 66 8.44 14.98 4.27
CA ALA A 66 9.72 14.72 3.62
C ALA A 66 10.35 15.99 3.04
N TYR A 67 9.55 16.84 2.38
CA TYR A 67 9.99 18.15 1.88
C TYR A 67 10.41 19.08 3.02
N PHE A 68 9.61 19.14 4.10
CA PHE A 68 9.93 19.94 5.28
C PHE A 68 11.26 19.53 5.92
N LEU A 69 11.53 18.23 6.07
CA LEU A 69 12.77 17.73 6.69
C LEU A 69 14.02 18.02 5.86
N VAL A 70 13.88 18.10 4.53
CA VAL A 70 15.00 18.36 3.61
C VAL A 70 15.15 19.86 3.32
N GLY A 71 14.20 20.69 3.77
CA GLY A 71 14.21 22.14 3.51
C GLY A 71 14.04 22.46 2.02
N ALA A 72 13.39 21.56 1.25
CA ALA A 72 13.18 21.74 -0.18
C ALA A 72 11.85 22.45 -0.45
N GLU A 73 11.88 23.52 -1.23
CA GLU A 73 10.69 24.22 -1.71
C GLU A 73 10.16 23.51 -2.97
N GLY A 74 9.04 22.81 -2.85
CA GLY A 74 8.40 22.11 -3.96
C GLY A 74 6.97 21.68 -3.63
N GLU A 75 6.14 21.49 -4.65
CA GLU A 75 4.77 21.02 -4.47
C GLU A 75 4.77 19.56 -3.97
N ALA A 76 4.19 19.36 -2.78
CA ALA A 76 4.14 18.08 -2.10
C ALA A 76 3.04 17.19 -2.72
N ASN A 77 3.41 16.48 -3.77
CA ASN A 77 2.49 15.74 -4.64
C ASN A 77 2.86 14.26 -4.74
N ILE A 78 1.90 13.38 -5.06
CA ILE A 78 2.20 11.94 -5.20
C ILE A 78 3.11 11.69 -6.41
N HIS A 79 3.04 12.57 -7.40
CA HIS A 79 3.85 12.49 -8.61
C HIS A 79 5.34 12.71 -8.34
N SER A 80 5.73 13.62 -7.44
CA SER A 80 7.14 13.93 -7.20
C SER A 80 7.91 12.80 -6.51
N ILE A 81 7.20 11.94 -5.75
CA ILE A 81 7.74 10.73 -5.12
C ILE A 81 7.40 9.47 -5.95
N CYS A 82 6.74 9.63 -7.10
CA CYS A 82 6.34 8.52 -7.94
C CYS A 82 7.58 7.81 -8.52
N TYR A 83 7.57 6.49 -8.43
CA TYR A 83 8.65 5.59 -8.88
C TYR A 83 9.06 5.76 -10.35
N LYS A 84 8.23 6.41 -11.18
CA LYS A 84 8.51 6.65 -12.59
C LYS A 84 9.77 7.51 -12.75
N LEU A 85 9.91 8.58 -11.97
CA LEU A 85 11.04 9.51 -12.08
C LEU A 85 12.37 8.84 -11.67
N PRO A 86 12.48 8.15 -10.52
CA PRO A 86 13.68 7.37 -10.18
C PRO A 86 14.04 6.28 -11.18
N LEU A 87 13.05 5.62 -11.78
CA LEU A 87 13.29 4.56 -12.75
C LEU A 87 13.80 5.15 -14.07
N ASP A 88 13.27 6.30 -14.49
CA ASP A 88 13.77 7.06 -15.64
C ASP A 88 15.21 7.52 -15.40
N TRP A 89 15.52 8.14 -14.25
CA TRP A 89 16.88 8.55 -13.88
C TRP A 89 17.88 7.40 -13.83
N LEU A 90 17.45 6.22 -13.37
CA LEU A 90 18.30 5.03 -13.37
C LEU A 90 18.59 4.54 -14.79
N ILE A 91 17.65 4.71 -15.72
CA ILE A 91 17.79 4.31 -17.12
C ILE A 91 18.60 5.35 -17.92
N THR A 92 18.39 6.65 -17.67
CA THR A 92 19.04 7.76 -18.38
C THR A 92 20.41 8.15 -17.79
N GLY A 93 20.70 7.78 -16.54
CA GLY A 93 21.92 8.18 -15.84
C GLY A 93 21.97 9.63 -15.37
N SER A 94 20.87 10.39 -15.51
CA SER A 94 20.75 11.79 -15.07
C SER A 94 19.97 11.87 -13.75
N THR A 95 20.63 12.21 -12.64
CA THR A 95 19.97 12.42 -11.34
C THR A 95 19.84 13.92 -11.06
N PRO A 96 18.62 14.50 -11.08
CA PRO A 96 18.41 15.87 -10.65
C PRO A 96 18.74 16.01 -9.15
N THR A 97 19.54 17.02 -8.81
CA THR A 97 20.22 17.15 -7.50
C THR A 97 19.30 17.49 -6.31
N THR A 98 18.04 17.90 -6.54
CA THR A 98 17.16 18.42 -5.47
C THR A 98 16.01 17.49 -5.06
N ILE A 99 15.33 16.84 -6.01
CA ILE A 99 14.18 15.93 -5.75
C ILE A 99 14.62 14.45 -5.82
N GLY A 100 15.74 14.18 -6.49
CA GLY A 100 16.32 12.87 -6.75
C GLY A 100 16.39 11.92 -5.55
N PRO A 101 17.03 12.33 -4.44
CA PRO A 101 17.37 11.42 -3.35
C PRO A 101 16.16 10.85 -2.60
N ILE A 102 15.11 11.66 -2.36
CA ILE A 102 13.93 11.23 -1.60
C ILE A 102 13.14 10.18 -2.38
N ALA A 103 12.91 10.43 -3.67
CA ALA A 103 12.15 9.51 -4.52
C ALA A 103 12.91 8.18 -4.70
N VAL A 104 14.24 8.23 -4.89
CA VAL A 104 15.09 7.02 -4.93
C VAL A 104 15.05 6.27 -3.60
N ALA A 105 15.20 6.96 -2.48
CA ALA A 105 15.13 6.35 -1.15
C ALA A 105 13.77 5.69 -0.89
N PHE A 106 12.68 6.32 -1.33
CA PHE A 106 11.34 5.76 -1.23
C PHE A 106 11.19 4.47 -2.06
N VAL A 107 11.62 4.47 -3.32
CA VAL A 107 11.56 3.28 -4.19
C VAL A 107 12.39 2.14 -3.60
N ILE A 108 13.64 2.42 -3.19
CA ILE A 108 14.50 1.43 -2.54
C ILE A 108 13.82 0.90 -1.28
N GLY A 109 13.25 1.79 -0.44
CA GLY A 109 12.51 1.41 0.75
C GLY A 109 11.35 0.46 0.43
N VAL A 110 10.55 0.76 -0.60
CA VAL A 110 9.45 -0.12 -1.05
C VAL A 110 9.96 -1.48 -1.52
N LEU A 111 11.06 -1.53 -2.28
CA LEU A 111 11.64 -2.78 -2.76
C LEU A 111 12.25 -3.62 -1.63
N VAL A 112 12.93 -2.98 -0.67
CA VAL A 112 13.46 -3.65 0.54
C VAL A 112 12.33 -4.21 1.38
N ILE A 113 11.27 -3.43 1.61
CA ILE A 113 10.07 -3.93 2.30
C ILE A 113 9.44 -5.09 1.53
N ALA A 114 9.36 -4.99 0.19
CA ALA A 114 8.85 -6.06 -0.65
C ALA A 114 9.66 -7.35 -0.55
N LEU A 115 10.98 -7.23 -0.44
CA LEU A 115 11.90 -8.35 -0.25
C LEU A 115 11.71 -9.01 1.12
N VAL A 116 11.62 -8.23 2.20
CA VAL A 116 11.57 -8.79 3.57
C VAL A 116 10.18 -9.24 3.99
N PHE A 117 9.15 -8.44 3.72
CA PHE A 117 7.79 -8.64 4.24
C PHE A 117 6.75 -8.93 3.14
N GLY A 118 7.19 -9.04 1.89
CA GLY A 118 6.32 -9.04 0.71
C GLY A 118 5.85 -7.62 0.35
N PRO A 119 5.17 -7.45 -0.80
CA PRO A 119 4.85 -6.13 -1.37
C PRO A 119 3.76 -5.37 -0.61
N LEU A 120 3.99 -5.08 0.68
CA LEU A 120 3.03 -4.50 1.61
C LEU A 120 2.51 -3.14 1.12
N PHE A 121 3.36 -2.35 0.48
CA PHE A 121 2.97 -1.07 -0.09
C PHE A 121 1.86 -1.24 -1.14
N CYS A 122 2.10 -2.01 -2.20
CA CYS A 122 1.08 -2.33 -3.21
C CYS A 122 -0.13 -3.04 -2.57
N GLY A 123 0.14 -3.90 -1.59
CA GLY A 123 -0.77 -4.69 -0.75
C GLY A 123 -1.86 -3.90 -0.04
N ARG A 124 -1.42 -2.84 0.65
CA ARG A 124 -2.13 -2.21 1.76
C ARG A 124 -2.05 -0.68 1.78
N LEU A 125 -1.19 -0.03 1.01
CA LEU A 125 -1.00 1.44 1.09
C LEU A 125 -1.13 2.16 -0.26
N CYS A 126 -0.93 1.48 -1.39
CA CYS A 126 -0.94 2.13 -2.70
C CYS A 126 -2.36 2.61 -3.08
N PRO A 127 -2.59 3.93 -3.22
CA PRO A 127 -3.91 4.48 -3.49
C PRO A 127 -4.35 4.24 -4.95
N VAL A 128 -3.42 4.23 -5.90
CA VAL A 128 -3.69 3.93 -7.32
C VAL A 128 -4.32 2.53 -7.48
N GLY A 129 -3.76 1.53 -6.81
CA GLY A 129 -4.34 0.17 -6.83
C GLY A 129 -5.59 0.04 -5.97
N ALA A 130 -5.76 0.89 -4.95
CA ALA A 130 -6.96 0.90 -4.11
C ALA A 130 -8.18 1.32 -4.90
N ILE A 131 -8.06 2.37 -5.71
CA ILE A 131 -9.18 2.96 -6.44
C ILE A 131 -9.65 2.06 -7.55
N SER A 132 -8.74 1.49 -8.35
CA SER A 132 -9.13 0.54 -9.40
C SER A 132 -9.81 -0.70 -8.81
N GLU A 133 -9.35 -1.19 -7.65
CA GLU A 133 -9.99 -2.31 -6.95
C GLU A 133 -11.36 -1.93 -6.37
N PHE A 134 -11.49 -0.72 -5.82
CA PHE A 134 -12.75 -0.20 -5.28
C PHE A 134 -13.79 -0.04 -6.38
N VAL A 135 -13.42 0.58 -7.51
CA VAL A 135 -14.29 0.75 -8.68
C VAL A 135 -14.76 -0.61 -9.21
N SER A 136 -13.87 -1.60 -9.33
CA SER A 136 -14.23 -2.97 -9.76
C SER A 136 -15.23 -3.69 -8.84
N ARG A 137 -15.27 -3.30 -7.56
CA ARG A 137 -16.19 -3.86 -6.55
C ARG A 137 -17.54 -3.14 -6.52
N ILE A 138 -17.58 -1.84 -6.83
CA ILE A 138 -18.81 -1.06 -6.90
C ILE A 138 -19.55 -1.31 -8.20
N VAL A 139 -18.84 -1.34 -9.32
CA VAL A 139 -19.46 -1.46 -10.64
C VAL A 139 -20.03 -2.88 -10.82
N PRO A 140 -21.36 -3.04 -10.98
CA PRO A 140 -22.00 -4.34 -11.09
C PRO A 140 -21.85 -4.94 -12.50
N LEU A 141 -20.60 -5.16 -12.93
CA LEU A 141 -20.31 -5.75 -14.23
C LEU A 141 -20.53 -7.28 -14.19
N PRO A 142 -21.35 -7.86 -15.10
CA PRO A 142 -21.56 -9.30 -15.17
C PRO A 142 -20.24 -10.07 -15.37
N HIS A 143 -20.11 -11.24 -14.73
CA HIS A 143 -18.86 -12.04 -14.78
C HIS A 143 -18.44 -12.41 -16.21
N ARG A 144 -19.37 -12.54 -17.17
CA ARG A 144 -19.05 -12.82 -18.59
C ARG A 144 -18.18 -11.75 -19.25
N PHE A 145 -18.25 -10.50 -18.77
CA PHE A 145 -17.45 -9.40 -19.27
C PHE A 145 -16.16 -9.19 -18.47
N ARG A 146 -15.99 -9.94 -17.37
CA ARG A 146 -14.78 -9.88 -16.57
C ARG A 146 -13.74 -10.84 -17.12
N MET A 147 -12.62 -10.30 -17.55
CA MET A 147 -11.48 -11.06 -18.04
C MET A 147 -10.67 -11.59 -16.85
N ARG A 148 -10.22 -12.84 -16.98
CA ARG A 148 -9.27 -13.46 -16.06
C ARG A 148 -8.44 -14.50 -16.79
N ILE A 149 -7.12 -14.38 -16.67
CA ILE A 149 -6.18 -15.41 -17.12
C ILE A 149 -5.95 -16.35 -15.93
N ARG A 150 -6.18 -17.66 -16.13
CA ARG A 150 -6.08 -18.64 -15.04
C ARG A 150 -4.65 -19.05 -14.74
N SER A 151 -3.81 -19.14 -15.78
CA SER A 151 -2.41 -19.52 -15.64
C SER A 151 -1.57 -18.38 -15.08
N THR A 152 -0.91 -18.64 -13.95
CA THR A 152 0.05 -17.72 -13.34
C THR A 152 1.27 -17.51 -14.24
N ARG A 153 1.71 -18.54 -14.96
CA ARG A 153 2.84 -18.44 -15.91
C ARG A 153 2.58 -17.40 -16.99
N ILE A 154 1.44 -17.49 -17.68
CA ILE A 154 1.07 -16.52 -18.74
C ILE A 154 0.95 -15.11 -18.15
N THR A 155 0.30 -14.99 -16.99
CA THR A 155 0.11 -13.71 -16.31
C THR A 155 1.44 -13.08 -15.91
N ALA A 156 2.38 -13.87 -15.38
CA ALA A 156 3.74 -13.43 -15.05
C ALA A 156 4.52 -13.04 -16.31
N SER A 157 4.45 -13.82 -17.38
CA SER A 157 5.10 -13.50 -18.65
C SER A 157 4.63 -12.17 -19.23
N LEU A 158 3.31 -11.89 -19.21
CA LEU A 158 2.79 -10.60 -19.69
C LEU A 158 3.25 -9.43 -18.82
N ARG A 159 3.24 -9.59 -17.50
CA ARG A 159 3.72 -8.57 -16.55
C ARG A 159 5.19 -8.24 -16.77
N TYR A 160 6.03 -9.26 -16.88
CA TYR A 160 7.47 -9.08 -17.03
C TYR A 160 7.88 -8.71 -18.46
N GLY A 161 7.11 -9.14 -19.46
CA GLY A 161 7.25 -8.66 -20.83
C GLY A 161 6.96 -7.17 -20.94
N PHE A 162 5.91 -6.67 -20.29
CA PHE A 162 5.63 -5.23 -20.24
C PHE A 162 6.74 -4.46 -19.51
N LEU A 163 7.24 -4.97 -18.37
CA LEU A 163 8.36 -4.36 -17.67
C LEU A 163 9.62 -4.30 -18.55
N ALA A 164 9.95 -5.38 -19.26
CA ALA A 164 11.09 -5.42 -20.17
C ALA A 164 10.91 -4.41 -21.32
N GLY A 165 9.72 -4.36 -21.93
CA GLY A 165 9.40 -3.37 -22.96
C GLY A 165 9.50 -1.93 -22.44
N PHE A 166 9.03 -1.65 -21.22
CA PHE A 166 9.16 -0.35 -20.58
C PHE A 166 10.63 0.06 -20.40
N VAL A 167 11.49 -0.85 -19.95
CA VAL A 167 12.93 -0.58 -19.77
C VAL A 167 13.64 -0.39 -21.11
N ILE A 168 13.37 -1.25 -22.10
CA ILE A 168 13.96 -1.17 -23.44
C ILE A 168 13.56 0.13 -24.13
N MET A 169 12.27 0.47 -24.10
CA MET A 169 11.78 1.71 -24.70
C MET A 169 12.35 2.94 -23.99
N GLY A 170 12.44 2.93 -22.66
CA GLY A 170 13.10 4.01 -21.91
C GLY A 170 14.55 4.21 -22.34
N TRP A 171 15.30 3.12 -22.51
CA TRP A 171 16.70 3.15 -22.93
C TRP A 171 16.90 3.54 -24.40
N LEU A 172 16.01 3.12 -25.30
CA LEU A 172 16.06 3.55 -26.70
C LEU A 172 15.64 5.02 -26.87
N ALA A 173 14.69 5.48 -26.05
CA ALA A 173 14.18 6.84 -26.06
C ALA A 173 15.13 7.87 -25.42
N SER A 174 16.02 7.43 -24.52
CA SER A 174 16.90 8.32 -23.74
C SER A 174 17.94 9.09 -24.55
N GLY A 175 18.04 8.86 -25.87
CA GLY A 175 18.86 9.67 -26.78
C GLY A 175 18.13 10.86 -27.42
N HIS A 176 16.79 10.87 -27.49
CA HIS A 176 16.04 11.86 -28.29
C HIS A 176 14.69 12.30 -27.69
N ILE A 177 14.29 11.77 -26.53
CA ILE A 177 12.97 12.07 -25.91
C ILE A 177 13.15 12.58 -24.46
N ALA A 178 14.39 12.72 -23.99
CA ALA A 178 14.74 13.08 -22.62
C ALA A 178 14.91 14.59 -22.38
N GLU A 179 14.42 15.46 -23.27
CA GLU A 179 14.20 16.86 -22.92
C GLU A 179 12.89 16.97 -22.13
N CYS A 180 12.97 16.49 -20.89
CA CYS A 180 11.98 16.64 -19.84
C CYS A 180 12.02 18.05 -19.23
N THR A 181 12.08 19.08 -20.08
CA THR A 181 11.90 20.47 -19.64
C THR A 181 10.39 20.71 -19.58
N TYR A 182 9.79 20.43 -18.42
CA TYR A 182 8.36 20.56 -18.10
C TYR A 182 7.40 19.54 -18.74
N GLY A 183 7.28 18.36 -18.10
CA GLY A 183 5.99 17.94 -17.51
C GLY A 183 4.81 17.44 -18.36
N VAL A 184 4.77 17.54 -19.71
CA VAL A 184 3.47 17.35 -20.40
C VAL A 184 3.26 16.08 -21.21
N GLU A 185 4.23 15.37 -21.81
CA GLU A 185 3.85 14.25 -22.71
C GLU A 185 3.80 12.87 -22.05
N LEU A 186 4.81 12.49 -21.26
CA LEU A 186 4.77 11.24 -20.51
C LEU A 186 3.98 11.36 -19.19
N GLY A 187 3.82 12.56 -18.64
CA GLY A 187 2.98 12.84 -17.47
C GLY A 187 1.49 12.57 -17.74
N ARG A 188 1.04 12.80 -18.98
CA ARG A 188 -0.34 12.53 -19.43
C ARG A 188 -0.75 11.06 -19.33
N TYR A 189 0.21 10.14 -19.35
CA TYR A 189 -0.04 8.70 -19.27
C TYR A 189 0.12 8.13 -17.85
N CYS A 190 0.14 8.98 -16.83
CA CYS A 190 0.42 8.59 -15.45
C CYS A 190 -0.86 8.46 -14.61
N SER A 191 -1.15 7.26 -14.13
CA SER A 191 -2.31 7.01 -13.26
C SER A 191 -2.21 7.68 -11.89
N SER A 192 -1.00 7.95 -11.37
CA SER A 192 -0.84 8.70 -10.12
C SER A 192 -1.15 10.19 -10.30
N SER A 193 -0.76 10.79 -11.43
CA SER A 193 -1.10 12.19 -11.74
C SER A 193 -2.60 12.36 -11.96
N LEU A 194 -3.23 11.44 -12.71
CA LEU A 194 -4.68 11.45 -12.89
C LEU A 194 -5.41 11.37 -11.54
N LEU A 195 -4.97 10.47 -10.65
CA LEU A 195 -5.53 10.36 -9.31
C LEU A 195 -5.38 11.67 -8.51
N GLU A 196 -4.21 12.28 -8.59
CA GLU A 196 -3.92 13.53 -7.88
C GLU A 196 -4.87 14.65 -8.33
N PHE A 197 -5.00 14.85 -9.64
CA PHE A 197 -5.91 15.85 -10.20
C PHE A 197 -7.38 15.55 -9.88
N MET A 198 -7.79 14.27 -9.90
CA MET A 198 -9.14 13.88 -9.44
C MET A 198 -9.37 14.24 -7.97
N SER A 199 -8.35 14.07 -7.12
CA SER A 199 -8.42 14.39 -5.70
C SER A 199 -8.46 15.91 -5.46
N LEU A 200 -7.60 16.67 -6.12
CA LEU A 200 -7.61 18.14 -6.06
C LEU A 200 -8.95 18.71 -6.54
N GLY A 201 -9.45 18.24 -7.69
CA GLY A 201 -10.77 18.63 -8.17
C GLY A 201 -11.91 18.29 -7.20
N ALA A 202 -11.84 17.14 -6.53
CA ALA A 202 -12.87 16.72 -5.58
C ALA A 202 -12.84 17.47 -4.24
N PHE A 203 -11.66 17.83 -3.72
CA PHE A 203 -11.51 18.39 -2.37
C PHE A 203 -11.25 19.89 -2.33
N THR A 204 -10.59 20.46 -3.34
CA THR A 204 -10.24 21.90 -3.37
C THR A 204 -10.88 22.64 -4.55
N GLY A 205 -11.45 21.92 -5.52
CA GLY A 205 -11.95 22.52 -6.77
C GLY A 205 -10.84 23.02 -7.69
N ALA A 206 -9.56 22.85 -7.32
CA ALA A 206 -8.42 23.25 -8.11
C ALA A 206 -8.11 22.16 -9.15
N VAL A 207 -8.61 22.35 -10.37
CA VAL A 207 -8.29 21.49 -11.51
C VAL A 207 -7.51 22.32 -12.53
N PRO A 208 -6.32 21.86 -12.96
CA PRO A 208 -5.57 22.55 -14.02
C PRO A 208 -6.41 22.68 -15.29
N ALA A 209 -6.34 23.81 -15.99
CA ALA A 209 -7.14 24.06 -17.19
C ALA A 209 -6.90 23.03 -18.32
N ASN A 210 -5.74 22.38 -18.32
CA ASN A 210 -5.34 21.32 -19.25
C ASN A 210 -5.65 19.89 -18.76
N TYR A 211 -6.45 19.73 -17.71
CA TYR A 211 -6.80 18.41 -17.14
C TYR A 211 -7.49 17.47 -18.15
N TRP A 212 -8.28 18.00 -19.07
CA TRP A 212 -8.96 17.21 -20.09
C TRP A 212 -8.13 17.14 -21.37
N ASN A 213 -7.04 16.36 -21.33
CA ASN A 213 -6.28 16.02 -22.52
C ASN A 213 -6.49 14.55 -22.93
N SER A 214 -6.25 14.25 -24.22
CA SER A 214 -6.42 12.91 -24.81
C SER A 214 -5.68 11.81 -24.04
N GLY A 215 -4.43 12.07 -23.65
CA GLY A 215 -3.63 11.11 -22.87
C GLY A 215 -4.19 10.78 -21.47
N LEU A 216 -4.79 11.73 -20.75
CA LEU A 216 -5.41 11.48 -19.45
C LEU A 216 -6.71 10.68 -19.59
N LEU A 217 -7.50 10.96 -20.63
CA LEU A 217 -8.67 10.16 -20.98
C LEU A 217 -8.29 8.71 -21.32
N MET A 218 -7.24 8.51 -22.13
CA MET A 218 -6.71 7.17 -22.42
C MET A 218 -6.24 6.47 -21.15
N THR A 219 -5.53 7.18 -20.27
CA THR A 219 -5.09 6.63 -18.98
C THR A 219 -6.27 6.22 -18.10
N LEU A 220 -7.31 7.04 -18.03
CA LEU A 220 -8.53 6.74 -17.27
C LEU A 220 -9.17 5.45 -17.77
N VAL A 221 -9.30 5.31 -19.09
CA VAL A 221 -9.86 4.10 -19.73
C VAL A 221 -8.97 2.89 -19.44
N VAL A 222 -7.66 2.98 -19.66
CA VAL A 222 -6.76 1.82 -19.44
C VAL A 222 -6.66 1.46 -17.95
N TRP A 223 -6.59 2.43 -17.05
CA TRP A 223 -6.42 2.20 -15.62
C TRP A 223 -7.70 1.76 -14.93
N LEU A 224 -8.78 2.54 -15.04
CA LEU A 224 -10.02 2.29 -14.30
C LEU A 224 -10.96 1.35 -15.05
N PHE A 225 -11.11 1.51 -16.36
CA PHE A 225 -12.02 0.67 -17.13
C PHE A 225 -11.40 -0.70 -17.44
N LEU A 226 -10.30 -0.75 -18.20
CA LEU A 226 -9.66 -2.01 -18.58
C LEU A 226 -8.98 -2.68 -17.37
N GLY A 227 -8.15 -1.94 -16.62
CA GLY A 227 -7.41 -2.45 -15.47
C GLY A 227 -8.23 -2.61 -14.18
N GLY A 228 -9.36 -1.91 -14.06
CA GLY A 228 -10.23 -1.96 -12.89
C GLY A 228 -11.50 -2.78 -13.14
N VAL A 229 -12.44 -2.20 -13.88
CA VAL A 229 -13.80 -2.75 -14.07
C VAL A 229 -13.80 -4.08 -14.82
N MET A 230 -13.05 -4.18 -15.92
CA MET A 230 -13.04 -5.38 -16.77
C MET A 230 -12.24 -6.55 -16.19
N MET A 231 -11.31 -6.31 -15.27
CA MET A 231 -10.49 -7.39 -14.71
C MET A 231 -11.00 -7.85 -13.35
N VAL A 232 -11.07 -9.18 -13.16
CA VAL A 232 -11.47 -9.77 -11.86
C VAL A 232 -10.57 -9.25 -10.74
N GLY A 233 -11.16 -8.56 -9.76
CA GLY A 233 -10.45 -8.04 -8.58
C GLY A 233 -9.84 -6.65 -8.75
N GLY A 234 -9.93 -6.05 -9.95
CA GLY A 234 -9.66 -4.63 -10.17
C GLY A 234 -8.22 -4.14 -9.98
N ARG A 235 -7.23 -5.04 -10.03
CA ARG A 235 -5.81 -4.68 -9.99
C ARG A 235 -5.05 -4.96 -11.28
N GLY A 236 -5.76 -4.96 -12.40
CA GLY A 236 -5.20 -5.15 -13.74
C GLY A 236 -4.05 -4.21 -14.07
N TRP A 237 -4.17 -2.92 -13.71
CA TRP A 237 -3.08 -1.96 -13.89
C TRP A 237 -1.83 -2.35 -13.09
N CYS A 238 -1.99 -2.71 -11.82
CA CYS A 238 -0.90 -3.17 -10.98
C CYS A 238 -0.31 -4.51 -11.44
N LEU A 239 -1.14 -5.34 -12.08
CA LEU A 239 -0.78 -6.66 -12.58
C LEU A 239 0.06 -6.56 -13.85
N PHE A 240 -0.33 -5.77 -14.84
CA PHE A 240 0.30 -5.73 -16.15
C PHE A 240 1.14 -4.47 -16.42
N PHE A 241 0.63 -3.29 -16.07
CA PHE A 241 1.16 -2.02 -16.56
C PHE A 241 2.03 -1.24 -15.57
N CYS A 242 2.11 -1.67 -14.31
CA CYS A 242 2.81 -0.94 -13.27
C CYS A 242 4.24 -1.48 -13.04
N PRO A 243 5.30 -0.77 -13.46
CA PRO A 243 6.69 -1.17 -13.22
C PRO A 243 7.01 -1.41 -11.74
N LEU A 244 6.55 -0.54 -10.83
CA LEU A 244 6.76 -0.72 -9.39
C LEU A 244 6.13 -2.02 -8.87
N GLY A 245 4.95 -2.37 -9.40
CA GLY A 245 4.28 -3.63 -9.08
C GLY A 245 5.11 -4.83 -9.54
N ALA A 246 5.67 -4.77 -10.74
CA ALA A 246 6.51 -5.83 -11.29
C ALA A 246 7.84 -5.97 -10.53
N MET A 247 8.53 -4.85 -10.27
CA MET A 247 9.79 -4.82 -9.50
C MET A 247 9.58 -5.32 -8.06
N SER A 248 8.55 -4.84 -7.38
CA SER A 248 8.24 -5.35 -6.03
C SER A 248 7.84 -6.83 -6.02
N GLY A 249 7.21 -7.32 -7.10
CA GLY A 249 6.99 -8.75 -7.32
C GLY A 249 8.29 -9.54 -7.46
N ILE A 250 9.28 -9.02 -8.19
CA ILE A 250 10.62 -9.61 -8.30
C ILE A 250 11.31 -9.62 -6.94
N SER A 251 11.32 -8.49 -6.22
CA SER A 251 11.90 -8.39 -4.88
C SER A 251 11.29 -9.41 -3.92
N HIS A 252 9.96 -9.58 -3.96
CA HIS A 252 9.27 -10.58 -3.16
C HIS A 252 9.57 -12.01 -3.62
N ALA A 253 9.67 -12.28 -4.93
CA ALA A 253 10.07 -13.59 -5.42
C ALA A 253 11.46 -13.98 -4.92
N ILE A 254 12.42 -13.05 -4.98
CA ILE A 254 13.77 -13.23 -4.42
C ILE A 254 13.69 -13.47 -2.91
N GLY A 255 12.98 -12.61 -2.17
CA GLY A 255 12.81 -12.75 -0.72
C GLY A 255 12.15 -14.06 -0.30
N SER A 256 11.19 -14.55 -1.09
CA SER A 256 10.51 -15.83 -0.86
C SER A 256 11.45 -17.02 -1.02
N ARG A 257 12.37 -16.98 -2.01
CA ARG A 257 13.41 -18.00 -2.21
C ARG A 257 14.44 -17.99 -1.09
N LEU A 258 14.75 -16.82 -0.54
CA LEU A 258 15.62 -16.65 0.63
C LEU A 258 14.97 -17.06 1.97
N GLY A 259 13.70 -17.48 1.94
CA GLY A 259 12.95 -17.90 3.12
C GLY A 259 12.56 -16.73 4.04
N LEU A 260 12.34 -15.53 3.49
CA LEU A 260 11.92 -14.37 4.27
C LEU A 260 10.43 -14.40 4.57
N TYR A 261 9.60 -14.13 3.56
CA TYR A 261 8.14 -14.17 3.68
C TYR A 261 7.53 -14.76 2.41
N ARG A 262 6.54 -15.65 2.57
CA ARG A 262 5.68 -16.13 1.49
C ARG A 262 4.33 -16.59 2.01
N ILE A 263 3.34 -16.70 1.14
CA ILE A 263 2.07 -17.36 1.47
C ILE A 263 2.17 -18.81 1.04
N GLU A 264 1.97 -19.73 1.97
CA GLU A 264 1.95 -21.17 1.70
C GLU A 264 0.52 -21.70 1.64
N HIS A 265 0.36 -22.69 0.77
CA HIS A 265 -0.86 -23.46 0.62
C HIS A 265 -0.65 -24.86 1.19
N ASP A 266 -1.55 -25.28 2.08
CA ASP A 266 -1.61 -26.62 2.65
C ASP A 266 -2.72 -27.41 1.96
N GLY A 267 -2.33 -28.34 1.07
CA GLY A 267 -3.24 -29.17 0.30
C GLY A 267 -4.14 -30.06 1.15
N SER A 268 -3.68 -30.48 2.33
CA SER A 268 -4.44 -31.38 3.23
C SER A 268 -5.72 -30.73 3.77
N LYS A 269 -5.71 -29.41 3.94
CA LYS A 269 -6.86 -28.63 4.45
C LYS A 269 -7.75 -28.09 3.35
N CYS A 270 -7.35 -28.20 2.09
CA CYS A 270 -8.04 -27.58 0.98
C CYS A 270 -9.18 -28.47 0.46
N ARG A 271 -10.42 -27.97 0.50
CA ARG A 271 -11.61 -28.64 -0.09
C ARG A 271 -11.96 -28.14 -1.50
N ASN A 272 -11.01 -27.56 -2.23
CA ASN A 272 -11.17 -27.11 -3.63
C ASN A 272 -12.40 -26.21 -3.92
N CYS A 273 -12.79 -25.34 -2.98
CA CYS A 273 -13.99 -24.50 -3.09
C CYS A 273 -13.87 -23.30 -4.08
N ARG A 274 -12.70 -23.08 -4.69
CA ARG A 274 -12.41 -22.00 -5.67
C ARG A 274 -12.66 -20.54 -5.22
N LYS A 275 -13.06 -20.29 -3.98
CA LYS A 275 -13.28 -18.92 -3.46
C LYS A 275 -12.01 -18.07 -3.43
N CYS A 276 -10.85 -18.68 -3.18
CA CYS A 276 -9.57 -17.99 -3.12
C CYS A 276 -9.18 -17.37 -4.47
N GLU A 277 -9.50 -18.04 -5.58
CA GLU A 277 -9.23 -17.60 -6.95
C GLU A 277 -9.93 -16.27 -7.27
N VAL A 278 -11.21 -16.16 -6.93
CA VAL A 278 -12.01 -14.94 -7.19
C VAL A 278 -11.63 -13.83 -6.22
N SER A 279 -11.22 -14.16 -4.99
CA SER A 279 -10.77 -13.16 -4.01
C SER A 279 -9.38 -12.61 -4.27
N CYS A 280 -8.54 -13.26 -5.10
CA CYS A 280 -7.19 -12.79 -5.34
C CYS A 280 -7.20 -11.69 -6.42
N PRO A 281 -6.89 -10.42 -6.07
CA PRO A 281 -6.95 -9.34 -7.04
C PRO A 281 -5.82 -9.36 -8.08
N MET A 282 -4.74 -10.11 -7.82
CA MET A 282 -3.55 -10.19 -8.69
C MET A 282 -3.45 -11.50 -9.49
N TRP A 283 -4.46 -12.37 -9.40
CA TRP A 283 -4.46 -13.70 -10.03
C TRP A 283 -3.19 -14.53 -9.73
N ALA A 284 -2.66 -14.40 -8.51
CA ALA A 284 -1.44 -15.05 -8.09
C ALA A 284 -1.65 -16.50 -7.62
N ILE A 285 -2.85 -17.07 -7.79
CA ILE A 285 -3.17 -18.45 -7.38
C ILE A 285 -3.32 -19.28 -8.64
N ASP A 286 -2.46 -20.29 -8.78
CA ASP A 286 -2.46 -21.18 -9.93
C ASP A 286 -3.52 -22.28 -9.80
N GLU A 287 -3.65 -23.11 -10.83
CA GLU A 287 -4.64 -24.20 -10.90
C GLU A 287 -4.47 -25.23 -9.78
N ASP A 288 -3.22 -25.44 -9.33
CA ASP A 288 -2.83 -26.33 -8.23
C ASP A 288 -3.02 -25.71 -6.83
N ARG A 289 -3.60 -24.49 -6.76
CA ARG A 289 -3.83 -23.69 -5.54
C ARG A 289 -2.58 -23.09 -4.91
N THR A 290 -1.40 -23.30 -5.48
CA THR A 290 -0.18 -22.67 -5.01
C THR A 290 -0.19 -21.18 -5.33
N VAL A 291 0.57 -20.42 -4.54
CA VAL A 291 0.67 -18.97 -4.70
C VAL A 291 1.99 -18.64 -5.38
N GLU A 292 1.90 -18.01 -6.54
CA GLU A 292 3.07 -17.56 -7.30
C GLU A 292 3.65 -16.27 -6.65
N PRO A 293 4.86 -16.31 -6.05
CA PRO A 293 5.40 -15.18 -5.31
C PRO A 293 5.65 -13.94 -6.17
N SER A 294 5.98 -14.14 -7.46
CA SER A 294 6.27 -13.07 -8.42
C SER A 294 5.03 -12.19 -8.73
N LEU A 295 3.82 -12.74 -8.59
CA LEU A 295 2.56 -12.02 -8.76
C LEU A 295 1.94 -11.56 -7.44
N CYS A 296 2.24 -12.25 -6.34
CA CYS A 296 1.61 -12.02 -5.05
C CYS A 296 2.00 -10.66 -4.43
N MET A 297 1.00 -9.82 -4.18
CA MET A 297 1.15 -8.52 -3.51
C MET A 297 1.02 -8.57 -1.97
N GLY A 298 0.97 -9.75 -1.36
CA GLY A 298 0.89 -9.88 0.10
C GLY A 298 -0.37 -9.32 0.77
N CYS A 299 -1.48 -9.18 0.03
CA CYS A 299 -2.75 -8.61 0.52
C CYS A 299 -3.45 -9.46 1.60
N ARG A 300 -3.18 -10.76 1.63
CA ARG A 300 -3.76 -11.77 2.55
C ARG A 300 -5.27 -11.99 2.45
N GLU A 301 -5.94 -11.57 1.36
CA GLU A 301 -7.36 -11.90 1.18
C GLU A 301 -7.60 -13.42 1.14
N CYS A 302 -6.71 -14.19 0.52
CA CYS A 302 -6.81 -15.64 0.47
C CYS A 302 -6.73 -16.30 1.85
N VAL A 303 -5.85 -15.79 2.72
CA VAL A 303 -5.68 -16.28 4.11
C VAL A 303 -6.94 -16.01 4.91
N ASN A 304 -7.44 -14.76 4.85
CA ASN A 304 -8.56 -14.35 5.65
C ASN A 304 -9.88 -14.96 5.12
N ASN A 305 -10.08 -15.05 3.81
CA ASN A 305 -11.33 -15.57 3.25
C ASN A 305 -11.43 -17.11 3.27
N CYS A 306 -10.31 -17.83 3.43
CA CYS A 306 -10.33 -19.28 3.50
C CYS A 306 -11.03 -19.77 4.78
N SER A 307 -12.14 -20.48 4.64
CA SER A 307 -12.88 -21.03 5.80
C SER A 307 -12.21 -22.26 6.43
N PHE A 308 -11.31 -22.91 5.69
CA PHE A 308 -10.62 -24.14 6.11
C PHE A 308 -9.17 -23.89 6.59
N GLY A 309 -8.68 -22.65 6.53
CA GLY A 309 -7.32 -22.32 6.95
C GLY A 309 -6.22 -22.96 6.08
N ALA A 310 -6.50 -23.21 4.80
CA ALA A 310 -5.53 -23.81 3.87
C ALA A 310 -4.40 -22.86 3.45
N TYR A 311 -4.54 -21.55 3.67
CA TYR A 311 -3.50 -20.56 3.38
C TYR A 311 -2.94 -19.97 4.66
N ARG A 312 -1.61 -19.88 4.75
CA ARG A 312 -0.91 -19.23 5.88
C ARG A 312 0.28 -18.41 5.39
N GLY A 313 0.59 -17.32 6.08
CA GLY A 313 1.87 -16.62 5.86
C GLY A 313 2.99 -17.41 6.51
N ASN A 314 3.93 -17.94 5.73
CA ASN A 314 5.13 -18.58 6.24
C ASN A 314 6.31 -17.59 6.24
N VAL A 315 7.12 -17.67 7.27
CA VAL A 315 8.37 -16.94 7.46
C VAL A 315 9.43 -17.97 7.80
N GLY A 316 10.43 -18.13 6.94
CA GLY A 316 11.53 -19.07 7.18
C GLY A 316 12.47 -18.60 8.28
N ARG A 317 13.50 -19.41 8.58
CA ARG A 317 14.47 -19.12 9.66
C ARG A 317 15.16 -17.77 9.48
N ASN A 318 15.53 -17.42 8.25
CA ASN A 318 16.14 -16.12 7.91
C ASN A 318 15.15 -14.97 8.11
N GLY A 319 13.90 -15.14 7.67
CA GLY A 319 12.84 -14.16 7.90
C GLY A 319 12.55 -13.93 9.39
N LEU A 320 12.58 -14.99 10.21
CA LEU A 320 12.39 -14.90 11.66
C LEU A 320 13.50 -14.08 12.33
N LYS A 321 14.77 -14.31 11.96
CA LYS A 321 15.90 -13.52 12.46
C LYS A 321 15.77 -12.04 12.10
N ILE A 322 15.51 -11.73 10.83
CA ILE A 322 15.38 -10.34 10.36
C ILE A 322 14.16 -9.68 11.01
N ARG A 323 13.03 -10.37 11.12
CA ARG A 323 11.84 -9.83 11.78
C ARG A 323 12.08 -9.57 13.28
N GLY A 324 12.87 -10.41 13.94
CA GLY A 324 13.36 -10.17 15.30
C GLY A 324 14.23 -8.92 15.39
N ALA A 325 15.19 -8.76 14.48
CA ALA A 325 16.04 -7.57 14.43
C ALA A 325 15.24 -6.28 14.16
N VAL A 326 14.30 -6.32 13.20
CA VAL A 326 13.42 -5.19 12.87
C VAL A 326 12.50 -4.84 14.03
N THR A 327 11.91 -5.82 14.70
CA THR A 327 11.04 -5.55 15.88
C THR A 327 11.83 -4.94 17.02
N ASN A 328 13.06 -5.38 17.26
CA ASN A 328 13.97 -4.76 18.23
C ASN A 328 14.34 -3.33 17.83
N LEU A 329 14.68 -3.09 16.56
CA LEU A 329 14.98 -1.76 16.03
C LEU A 329 13.78 -0.82 16.15
N MET A 330 12.59 -1.26 15.73
CA MET A 330 11.35 -0.48 15.90
C MET A 330 11.03 -0.22 17.37
N GLY A 331 11.34 -1.15 18.27
CA GLY A 331 11.23 -0.94 19.71
C GLY A 331 12.15 0.18 20.20
N ARG A 332 13.40 0.23 19.71
CA ARG A 332 14.36 1.31 19.99
C ARG A 332 13.89 2.63 19.39
N ILE A 333 13.50 2.66 18.11
CA ILE A 333 12.96 3.86 17.46
C ILE A 333 11.71 4.35 18.16
N LYS A 334 10.81 3.48 18.62
CA LYS A 334 9.64 3.92 19.42
C LYS A 334 10.05 4.49 20.77
N ALA A 335 11.07 3.94 21.42
CA ALA A 335 11.58 4.49 22.67
C ALA A 335 12.25 5.87 22.46
N THR A 336 13.11 6.00 21.46
CA THR A 336 13.79 7.26 21.10
C THR A 336 12.83 8.27 20.49
N GLY A 337 11.87 7.82 19.68
CA GLY A 337 10.83 8.65 19.07
C GLY A 337 9.81 9.12 20.09
N ALA A 338 9.39 8.27 21.05
CA ALA A 338 8.60 8.73 22.18
C ALA A 338 9.38 9.72 23.05
N PHE A 339 10.69 9.56 23.18
CA PHE A 339 11.56 10.52 23.86
C PHE A 339 11.64 11.85 23.10
N LEU A 340 11.84 11.82 21.77
CA LEU A 340 11.89 13.00 20.91
C LEU A 340 10.53 13.71 20.76
N PHE A 341 9.42 12.97 20.66
CA PHE A 341 8.06 13.56 20.67
C PHE A 341 7.72 14.14 22.04
N ALA A 342 8.13 13.49 23.13
CA ALA A 342 7.96 14.06 24.47
C ALA A 342 8.79 15.34 24.67
N THR A 343 9.96 15.46 24.04
CA THR A 343 10.77 16.69 24.09
C THR A 343 10.38 17.74 23.05
N SER A 344 9.77 17.37 21.92
CA SER A 344 9.35 18.28 20.84
C SER A 344 7.91 18.80 20.95
N THR A 345 7.09 18.24 21.85
CA THR A 345 5.75 18.77 22.12
C THR A 345 5.76 20.23 22.61
N ALA A 346 6.80 20.66 23.32
CA ALA A 346 6.97 22.04 23.76
C ALA A 346 7.15 23.04 22.58
N PRO A 347 8.09 22.84 21.64
CA PRO A 347 8.25 23.74 20.48
C PRO A 347 7.12 23.60 19.44
N VAL A 348 6.56 22.41 19.23
CA VAL A 348 5.46 22.22 18.26
C VAL A 348 4.17 22.88 18.74
N ALA A 349 3.88 22.88 20.05
CA ALA A 349 2.76 23.63 20.62
C ALA A 349 2.94 25.15 20.46
N ALA A 350 4.17 25.66 20.59
CA ALA A 350 4.50 27.07 20.38
C ALA A 350 4.35 27.51 18.91
N ILE A 351 4.60 26.61 17.95
CA ILE A 351 4.46 26.89 16.51
C ILE A 351 2.99 26.82 16.06
N ILE A 352 2.21 25.85 16.57
CA ILE A 352 0.79 25.68 16.22
C ILE A 352 -0.09 26.77 16.86
N ALA A 353 0.28 27.28 18.05
CA ALA A 353 -0.46 28.35 18.71
C ALA A 353 -0.27 29.73 18.05
N GLY A 354 0.73 29.90 17.17
CA GLY A 354 1.14 31.20 16.65
C GLY A 354 1.65 32.15 17.75
N PRO A 355 2.34 33.25 17.39
CA PRO A 355 2.58 34.32 18.35
C PRO A 355 1.23 34.91 18.74
N CYS A 356 0.86 34.82 20.02
CA CYS A 356 -0.28 35.55 20.57
C CYS A 356 -0.16 37.02 20.18
N SER A 357 -0.97 37.46 19.22
CA SER A 357 -1.12 38.87 18.88
C SER A 357 -2.15 39.46 19.84
N SER A 358 -1.76 40.57 20.46
CA SER A 358 -2.52 41.46 21.35
C SER A 358 -2.50 41.16 22.87
N VAL A 359 -1.77 42.05 23.56
CA VAL A 359 -1.88 42.53 24.96
C VAL A 359 -1.65 41.52 26.11
N GLY A 360 -0.42 41.53 26.65
CA GLY A 360 -0.15 41.31 28.08
C GLY A 360 0.10 39.87 28.55
N CYS A 361 1.37 39.47 28.62
CA CYS A 361 1.82 38.18 29.19
C CYS A 361 1.65 38.02 30.73
N ALA A 362 0.80 38.80 31.39
CA ALA A 362 0.64 38.79 32.85
C ALA A 362 -0.61 38.05 33.36
N ALA A 363 -1.50 37.53 32.50
CA ALA A 363 -2.83 37.09 32.92
C ALA A 363 -3.17 35.59 32.70
N CYS A 364 -2.21 34.69 32.50
CA CYS A 364 -2.55 33.26 32.37
C CYS A 364 -1.66 32.33 33.21
N PRO A 365 -1.96 32.14 34.51
CA PRO A 365 -1.25 31.20 35.38
C PRO A 365 -1.45 29.73 34.97
N LEU A 366 -2.46 29.44 34.14
CA LEU A 366 -2.83 28.09 33.70
C LEU A 366 -2.24 27.68 32.34
N GLY A 367 -1.81 28.63 31.51
CA GLY A 367 -1.29 28.34 30.16
C GLY A 367 0.07 27.63 30.15
N GLY A 368 1.01 28.10 30.98
CA GLY A 368 2.34 27.49 31.10
C GLY A 368 2.31 26.11 31.76
N ALA A 369 1.44 25.92 32.76
CA ALA A 369 1.25 24.63 33.42
C ALA A 369 0.61 23.60 32.48
N CYS A 370 -0.38 23.97 31.65
CA CYS A 370 -1.00 23.05 30.70
C CYS A 370 -0.06 22.67 29.54
N ALA A 371 0.76 23.59 29.04
CA ALA A 371 1.69 23.32 27.94
C ALA A 371 2.86 22.40 28.34
N VAL A 372 3.25 22.39 29.62
CA VAL A 372 4.38 21.58 30.11
C VAL A 372 3.92 20.34 30.88
N ALA A 373 2.89 20.44 31.72
CA ALA A 373 2.46 19.32 32.58
C ALA A 373 1.71 18.24 31.80
N MET A 374 0.89 18.59 30.80
CA MET A 374 0.16 17.57 30.03
C MET A 374 1.07 16.70 29.17
N PRO A 375 2.06 17.23 28.43
CA PRO A 375 2.99 16.39 27.68
C PRO A 375 3.90 15.55 28.57
N ILE A 376 4.29 16.05 29.76
CA ILE A 376 5.11 15.29 30.72
C ILE A 376 4.27 14.17 31.36
N LEU A 377 3.02 14.43 31.75
CA LEU A 377 2.12 13.42 32.29
C LEU A 377 1.72 12.39 31.23
N PHE A 378 1.39 12.83 30.01
CA PHE A 378 1.02 11.94 28.91
C PHE A 378 2.21 11.16 28.38
N GLY A 379 3.39 11.78 28.30
CA GLY A 379 4.68 11.16 27.98
C GLY A 379 5.09 10.14 29.05
N GLY A 380 4.92 10.47 30.34
CA GLY A 380 5.12 9.54 31.46
C GLY A 380 4.15 8.36 31.43
N VAL A 381 2.87 8.60 31.11
CA VAL A 381 1.85 7.56 30.95
C VAL A 381 2.14 6.68 29.74
N LEU A 382 2.59 7.24 28.60
CA LEU A 382 2.99 6.48 27.42
C LEU A 382 4.27 5.67 27.62
N LEU A 383 5.26 6.20 28.34
CA LEU A 383 6.47 5.49 28.76
C LEU A 383 6.16 4.35 29.74
N SER A 384 5.20 4.56 30.64
CA SER A 384 4.73 3.51 31.57
C SER A 384 4.00 2.37 30.87
N ARG A 385 3.27 2.68 29.78
CA ARG A 385 2.56 1.69 28.97
C ARG A 385 3.48 1.00 27.96
N SER A 386 4.48 1.67 27.40
CA SER A 386 5.31 1.09 26.32
C SER A 386 6.48 0.23 26.81
N SER A 387 7.01 0.47 28.02
CA SER A 387 8.18 -0.26 28.52
C SER A 387 7.80 -1.42 29.45
N GLY A 388 8.04 -2.67 29.02
CA GLY A 388 7.85 -3.86 29.85
C GLY A 388 8.77 -3.94 31.08
N ARG A 389 9.77 -3.05 31.17
CA ARG A 389 10.67 -2.89 32.31
C ARG A 389 10.03 -2.02 33.41
N PHE A 390 9.33 -0.95 33.03
CA PHE A 390 8.61 -0.09 33.99
C PHE A 390 7.36 -0.77 34.56
N ARG A 391 6.64 -1.59 33.78
CA ARG A 391 5.55 -2.43 34.33
C ARG A 391 6.04 -3.42 35.39
N ARG A 392 7.22 -4.01 35.22
CA ARG A 392 7.85 -4.88 36.23
C ARG A 392 8.28 -4.09 37.47
N PHE A 393 8.81 -2.89 37.28
CA PHE A 393 9.14 -1.98 38.37
C PHE A 393 7.90 -1.53 39.16
N LEU A 394 6.83 -1.07 38.50
CA LEU A 394 5.56 -0.73 39.14
C LEU A 394 4.91 -1.93 39.85
N ALA A 395 5.00 -3.12 39.28
CA ALA A 395 4.52 -4.35 39.93
C ALA A 395 5.35 -4.76 41.15
N SER A 396 6.63 -4.40 41.19
CA SER A 396 7.52 -4.56 42.35
C SER A 396 7.20 -3.52 43.44
N VAL A 397 7.04 -2.25 43.06
CA VAL A 397 6.68 -1.16 43.98
C VAL A 397 5.29 -1.38 44.59
N ARG A 398 4.29 -1.75 43.78
CA ARG A 398 2.94 -2.09 44.26
C ARG A 398 2.93 -3.28 45.22
N ARG A 399 3.84 -4.25 45.04
CA ARG A 399 4.02 -5.34 46.02
C ARG A 399 4.56 -4.82 47.35
N ARG A 400 5.64 -4.03 47.32
CA ARG A 400 6.23 -3.43 48.54
C ARG A 400 5.28 -2.50 49.29
N LEU A 401 4.46 -1.74 48.59
CA LEU A 401 3.45 -0.86 49.21
C LEU A 401 2.28 -1.64 49.82
N ARG A 402 1.92 -2.79 49.24
CA ARG A 402 0.89 -3.68 49.80
C ARG A 402 1.39 -4.43 51.03
N ASP A 403 2.67 -4.75 51.08
CA ASP A 403 3.27 -5.43 52.24
C ASP A 403 3.48 -4.46 53.42
N ARG A 404 3.66 -3.15 53.17
CA ARG A 404 3.71 -2.10 54.20
C ARG A 404 2.35 -1.60 54.73
N GLY A 405 1.24 -2.07 54.16
CA GLY A 405 -0.11 -1.74 54.63
C GLY A 405 -0.74 -2.85 55.49
N LYS A 406 0.07 -3.82 55.93
CA LYS A 406 -0.33 -4.97 56.75
C LYS A 406 0.37 -5.04 58.11
N ASP A 407 1.20 -4.05 58.41
CA ASP A 407 1.69 -3.70 59.75
C ASP A 407 1.02 -2.38 60.14
#